data_AF-A0A402BFP3-F1
#
_entry.id   AF-A0A402BFP3-F1
#
_cell.length_a   1.000
_cell.length_b   1.000
_cell.length_c   1.000
_cell.angle_alpha   90.00
_cell.angle_beta   90.00
_cell.angle_gamma   90.00
#
_symmetry.space_group_name_H-M   'P 1'
#
loop_
_entity.id
_entity.type
_entity.pdbx_description
1 polymer ?
#
loop_
_entity_poly.entity_id
_entity_poly.type
_entity_poly.pdbx_seq_one_letter_code
_entity_poly.pdbx_strand_id
1 'polypeptide(L)'
;MKPDDVTNAISNALVQGGAQWLVATIVAFLPVLWTMTLMLHLGRPYVLRTLRRCGLRLGADIWWMSYLLMRDAVLLLTFALSWVFFAPNLVVNNALPITGPLAALCLLLALAVKLSRRVDDDVAAYRWATAFLVLGATLYYSVQVFAVEAASQSYLAGFGQIFTSNSNAAVALVIMWISLASVAVIAGWLFVRALQSANRSMARRLAPTSSKPQATIVPTPVAP
;
A
#
# COMPACT_ATOMS: atom_id res chain seq x y z
N MET A 1 34.54 11.27 -34.76
CA MET A 1 33.99 11.23 -33.38
C MET A 1 35.15 11.50 -32.44
N LYS A 2 35.00 12.45 -31.53
CA LYS A 2 36.01 12.68 -30.49
C LYS A 2 35.90 11.58 -29.44
N PRO A 3 36.99 11.17 -28.78
CA PRO A 3 36.94 10.19 -27.68
C PRO A 3 35.92 10.54 -26.58
N ASP A 4 35.70 11.84 -26.35
CA ASP A 4 34.71 12.36 -25.41
C ASP A 4 33.28 12.05 -25.84
N ASP A 5 32.98 12.07 -27.15
CA ASP A 5 31.65 11.75 -27.68
C ASP A 5 31.30 10.27 -27.45
N VAL A 6 32.30 9.39 -27.59
CA VAL A 6 32.15 7.94 -27.36
C VAL A 6 31.95 7.66 -25.87
N THR A 7 32.73 8.32 -25.02
CA THR A 7 32.63 8.16 -23.56
C THR A 7 31.27 8.63 -23.03
N ASN A 8 30.78 9.76 -23.53
CA ASN A 8 29.45 10.29 -23.19
C ASN A 8 28.33 9.38 -23.71
N ALA A 9 28.45 8.85 -24.93
CA ALA A 9 27.48 7.93 -25.50
C ALA A 9 27.37 6.63 -24.68
N ILE A 10 28.49 6.04 -24.27
CA ILE A 10 28.53 4.82 -23.45
C ILE A 10 27.93 5.10 -22.07
N SER A 11 28.30 6.21 -21.43
CA SER A 11 27.78 6.58 -20.11
C SER A 11 26.27 6.77 -20.13
N ASN A 12 25.75 7.48 -21.15
CA ASN A 12 24.31 7.69 -21.32
C ASN A 12 23.58 6.38 -21.60
N ALA A 13 24.14 5.51 -22.46
CA ALA A 13 23.55 4.22 -22.76
C ALA A 13 23.46 3.33 -21.52
N LEU A 14 24.52 3.30 -20.69
CA LEU A 14 24.54 2.50 -19.46
C LEU A 14 23.53 3.02 -18.43
N VAL A 15 23.45 4.34 -18.25
CA VAL A 15 22.51 4.97 -17.30
C VAL A 15 21.07 4.76 -17.76
N GLN A 16 20.76 5.01 -19.04
CA GLN A 16 19.40 4.84 -19.57
C GLN A 16 18.99 3.37 -19.60
N GLY A 17 19.87 2.48 -20.05
CA GLY A 17 19.63 1.04 -20.08
C GLY A 17 19.42 0.46 -18.69
N GLY A 18 20.27 0.84 -17.72
CA GLY A 18 20.13 0.43 -16.33
C GLY A 18 18.84 0.91 -15.68
N ALA A 19 18.45 2.17 -15.92
CA ALA A 19 17.19 2.71 -15.43
C ALA A 19 15.97 1.99 -16.02
N GLN A 20 15.97 1.73 -17.34
CA GLN A 20 14.88 1.00 -18.00
C GLN A 20 14.76 -0.44 -17.51
N TRP A 21 15.89 -1.12 -17.32
CA TRP A 21 15.91 -2.48 -16.78
C TRP A 21 15.31 -2.54 -15.36
N LEU A 22 15.69 -1.60 -14.49
CA LEU A 22 15.15 -1.50 -13.14
C LEU A 22 13.64 -1.25 -13.16
N VAL A 23 13.17 -0.29 -13.97
CA VAL A 23 11.73 0.00 -14.11
C VAL A 23 10.97 -1.21 -14.64
N ALA A 24 11.47 -1.87 -15.67
CA ALA A 24 10.83 -3.05 -16.26
C ALA A 24 10.70 -4.19 -15.22
N THR A 25 11.73 -4.40 -14.40
CA THR A 25 11.70 -5.42 -13.35
C THR A 25 10.69 -5.09 -12.26
N ILE A 26 10.60 -3.82 -11.83
CA ILE A 26 9.58 -3.40 -10.86
C ILE A 26 8.17 -3.61 -11.43
N VAL A 27 7.93 -3.18 -12.66
CA VAL A 27 6.62 -3.31 -13.33
C VAL A 27 6.24 -4.77 -13.51
N ALA A 28 7.19 -5.64 -13.87
CA ALA A 28 6.96 -7.07 -14.01
C ALA A 28 6.67 -7.77 -12.67
N PHE A 29 7.24 -7.29 -11.56
CA PHE A 29 7.07 -7.90 -10.24
C PHE A 29 5.84 -7.38 -9.48
N LEU A 30 5.35 -6.18 -9.79
CA LEU A 30 4.18 -5.56 -9.17
C LEU A 30 2.92 -6.46 -9.17
N PRO A 31 2.55 -7.17 -10.26
CA PRO A 31 1.45 -8.12 -10.25
C PRO A 31 1.60 -9.23 -9.22
N VAL A 32 2.82 -9.70 -8.95
CA VAL A 32 3.06 -10.73 -7.92
C VAL A 32 2.82 -10.14 -6.54
N LEU A 33 3.31 -8.93 -6.28
CA LEU A 33 3.13 -8.23 -5.01
C LEU A 33 1.67 -7.88 -4.70
N TRP A 34 0.91 -7.47 -5.73
CA TRP A 34 -0.53 -7.28 -5.61
C TRP A 34 -1.25 -8.58 -5.23
N THR A 35 -0.89 -9.70 -5.87
CA THR A 35 -1.48 -11.02 -5.58
C THR A 35 -1.17 -11.42 -4.14
N MET A 36 0.09 -11.29 -3.72
CA MET A 36 0.52 -11.59 -2.36
C MET A 36 -0.21 -10.72 -1.33
N THR A 37 -0.38 -9.43 -1.62
CA THR A 37 -1.14 -8.51 -0.76
C THR A 37 -2.59 -8.99 -0.58
N LEU A 38 -3.27 -9.38 -1.66
CA LEU A 38 -4.64 -9.89 -1.59
C LEU A 38 -4.73 -11.21 -0.85
N MET A 39 -3.85 -12.17 -1.18
CA MET A 39 -3.80 -13.49 -0.53
C MET A 39 -3.61 -13.34 0.97
N LEU A 40 -2.64 -12.51 1.39
CA LEU A 40 -2.38 -12.28 2.80
C LEU A 40 -3.53 -11.56 3.48
N HIS A 41 -4.12 -10.53 2.88
CA HIS A 41 -5.23 -9.77 3.49
C HIS A 41 -6.53 -10.57 3.61
N LEU A 42 -6.87 -11.35 2.58
CA LEU A 42 -8.04 -12.24 2.55
C LEU A 42 -7.82 -13.54 3.33
N GLY A 43 -6.57 -13.94 3.58
CA GLY A 43 -6.20 -15.12 4.36
C GLY A 43 -6.46 -15.02 5.86
N ARG A 44 -6.78 -13.84 6.40
CA ARG A 44 -7.04 -13.60 7.84
C ARG A 44 -7.97 -14.62 8.50
N PRO A 45 -9.20 -14.88 8.02
CA PRO A 45 -10.10 -15.86 8.64
C PRO A 45 -9.52 -17.27 8.66
N TYR A 46 -8.71 -17.64 7.67
CA TYR A 46 -8.03 -18.94 7.64
C TYR A 46 -6.96 -19.02 8.75
N VAL A 47 -6.08 -18.01 8.84
CA VAL A 47 -5.03 -17.96 9.86
C VAL A 47 -5.63 -17.98 11.28
N LEU A 48 -6.71 -17.24 11.51
CA LEU A 48 -7.42 -17.24 12.80
C LEU A 48 -7.97 -18.61 13.18
N ARG A 49 -8.48 -19.40 12.22
CA ARG A 49 -8.93 -20.78 12.49
C ARG A 49 -7.77 -21.69 12.84
N THR A 50 -6.63 -21.53 12.17
CA THR A 50 -5.41 -22.30 12.45
C THR A 50 -4.87 -21.99 13.84
N LEU A 51 -4.82 -20.71 14.21
CA LEU A 51 -4.36 -20.27 15.53
C LEU A 51 -5.21 -20.79 16.68
N ARG A 52 -6.53 -20.91 16.48
CA ARG A 52 -7.43 -21.52 17.49
C ARG A 52 -7.12 -22.99 17.77
N ARG A 53 -6.41 -23.68 16.88
CA ARG A 53 -6.00 -25.08 17.06
C ARG A 53 -4.63 -25.22 17.74
N CYS A 54 -3.87 -24.13 17.89
CA CYS A 54 -2.57 -24.17 18.56
C CYS A 54 -2.76 -24.30 20.08
N GLY A 55 -2.29 -25.41 20.67
CA GLY A 55 -2.37 -25.64 22.12
C GLY A 55 -1.43 -24.77 22.94
N LEU A 56 -0.38 -24.21 22.33
CA LEU A 56 0.60 -23.33 22.97
C LEU A 56 0.30 -21.86 22.64
N ARG A 57 0.02 -21.05 23.68
CA ARG A 57 -0.23 -19.61 23.55
C ARG A 57 0.95 -18.85 22.95
N LEU A 58 2.18 -19.24 23.30
CA LEU A 58 3.40 -18.62 22.80
C LEU A 58 3.56 -18.81 21.27
N GLY A 59 3.38 -20.03 20.78
CA GLY A 59 3.48 -20.33 19.35
C GLY A 59 2.38 -19.64 18.54
N ALA A 60 1.17 -19.56 19.10
CA ALA A 60 0.07 -18.84 18.47
C ALA A 60 0.37 -17.33 18.33
N ASP A 61 0.96 -16.71 19.35
CA ASP A 61 1.29 -15.28 19.32
C ASP A 61 2.41 -14.97 18.33
N ILE A 62 3.50 -15.75 18.33
CA ILE A 62 4.62 -15.59 17.38
C ILE A 62 4.14 -15.73 15.94
N TRP A 63 3.31 -16.74 15.66
CA TRP A 63 2.75 -16.96 14.33
C TRP A 63 1.84 -15.82 13.90
N TRP A 64 0.97 -15.34 14.80
CA TRP A 64 0.08 -14.23 14.54
C TRP A 64 0.85 -12.94 14.22
N MET A 65 1.83 -12.58 15.05
CA MET A 65 2.62 -11.36 14.85
C MET A 65 3.46 -11.42 13.56
N SER A 66 4.04 -12.58 13.25
CA SER A 66 4.79 -12.78 11.99
C SER A 66 3.90 -12.60 10.77
N TYR A 67 2.68 -13.15 10.81
CA TYR A 67 1.69 -12.98 9.74
C TYR A 67 1.26 -11.52 9.57
N LEU A 68 0.97 -10.80 10.67
CA LEU A 68 0.62 -9.38 10.61
C LEU A 68 1.75 -8.55 10.01
N LEU A 69 2.99 -8.80 10.44
CA LEU A 69 4.17 -8.09 9.95
C LEU A 69 4.37 -8.33 8.45
N MET A 70 4.30 -9.59 7.99
CA MET A 70 4.45 -9.92 6.57
C MET A 70 3.33 -9.30 5.73
N ARG A 71 2.07 -9.40 6.18
CA ARG A 71 0.90 -8.82 5.50
C ARG A 71 1.06 -7.31 5.29
N ASP A 72 1.48 -6.61 6.33
CA ASP A 72 1.57 -5.15 6.29
C ASP A 72 2.86 -4.68 5.60
N ALA A 73 3.97 -5.41 5.73
CA ALA A 73 5.20 -5.14 4.99
C ALA A 73 5.00 -5.30 3.47
N VAL A 74 4.36 -6.39 3.02
CA VAL A 74 4.08 -6.61 1.59
C VAL A 74 3.14 -5.53 1.05
N LEU A 75 2.10 -5.14 1.80
CA LEU A 75 1.20 -4.07 1.41
C LEU A 75 1.94 -2.73 1.24
N LEU A 76 2.81 -2.39 2.20
CA LEU A 76 3.64 -1.17 2.14
C LEU A 76 4.63 -1.19 0.97
N LEU A 77 5.29 -2.33 0.74
CA LEU A 77 6.22 -2.51 -0.36
C LEU A 77 5.50 -2.38 -1.72
N THR A 78 4.32 -2.98 -1.85
CA THR A 78 3.50 -2.89 -3.07
C THR A 78 3.12 -1.44 -3.35
N PHE A 79 2.72 -0.69 -2.32
CA PHE A 79 2.43 0.74 -2.45
C PHE A 79 3.67 1.55 -2.84
N ALA A 80 4.81 1.32 -2.18
CA ALA A 80 6.05 2.03 -2.47
C ALA A 80 6.54 1.80 -3.91
N LEU A 81 6.50 0.56 -4.40
CA LEU A 81 6.88 0.23 -5.77
C LEU A 81 5.85 0.71 -6.80
N SER A 82 4.58 0.86 -6.42
CA SER A 82 3.55 1.46 -7.28
C SER A 82 3.79 2.95 -7.56
N TRP A 83 4.77 3.59 -6.91
CA TRP A 83 5.15 4.97 -7.18
C TRP A 83 5.66 5.22 -8.61
N VAL A 84 6.12 4.15 -9.27
CA VAL A 84 6.47 4.15 -10.70
C VAL A 84 5.34 4.69 -11.58
N PHE A 85 4.07 4.47 -11.21
CA PHE A 85 2.92 4.96 -11.97
C PHE A 85 2.70 6.48 -11.86
N PHE A 86 3.35 7.17 -10.93
CA PHE A 86 3.27 8.63 -10.79
C PHE A 86 4.41 9.36 -11.52
N ALA A 87 5.29 8.64 -12.22
CA ALA A 87 6.36 9.25 -12.99
C ALA A 87 5.88 9.60 -14.42
N PRO A 88 5.74 10.89 -14.78
CA PRO A 88 5.19 11.29 -16.08
C PRO A 88 6.00 10.75 -17.26
N ASN A 89 7.32 10.74 -17.13
CA ASN A 89 8.21 10.19 -18.15
C ASN A 89 7.94 8.69 -18.42
N LEU A 90 7.60 7.91 -17.40
CA LEU A 90 7.34 6.48 -17.55
C LEU A 90 5.94 6.23 -18.11
N VAL A 91 4.94 7.01 -17.68
CA VAL A 91 3.56 6.91 -18.17
C VAL A 91 3.47 7.18 -19.67
N VAL A 92 4.22 8.16 -20.18
CA VAL A 92 4.20 8.55 -21.60
C VAL A 92 4.99 7.57 -22.48
N ASN A 93 6.16 7.10 -22.01
CA ASN A 93 7.09 6.36 -22.87
C ASN A 93 6.98 4.84 -22.77
N ASN A 94 6.35 4.30 -21.72
CA ASN A 94 6.24 2.86 -21.50
C ASN A 94 4.78 2.40 -21.61
N ALA A 95 4.59 1.14 -22.03
CA ALA A 95 3.29 0.50 -22.09
C ALA A 95 2.83 0.07 -20.68
N LEU A 96 2.18 0.97 -19.95
CA LEU A 96 1.67 0.73 -18.60
C LEU A 96 0.14 0.74 -18.58
N PRO A 97 -0.51 0.09 -17.58
CA PRO A 97 -1.95 0.15 -17.42
C PRO A 97 -2.39 1.58 -17.06
N ILE A 98 -3.34 2.13 -17.81
CA ILE A 98 -3.79 3.53 -17.65
C ILE A 98 -4.37 3.83 -16.26
N THR A 99 -4.91 2.82 -15.57
CA THR A 99 -5.48 2.90 -14.22
C THR A 99 -4.47 2.60 -13.11
N GLY A 100 -3.19 2.36 -13.43
CA GLY A 100 -2.13 2.12 -12.45
C GLY A 100 -2.08 3.15 -11.31
N PRO A 101 -2.16 4.46 -11.58
CA PRO A 101 -2.19 5.50 -10.54
C PRO A 101 -3.42 5.41 -9.62
N LEU A 102 -4.59 5.06 -10.17
CA LEU A 102 -5.83 4.86 -9.40
C LEU A 102 -5.74 3.62 -8.52
N ALA A 103 -5.13 2.54 -9.00
CA ALA A 103 -4.90 1.35 -8.19
C ALA A 103 -3.96 1.67 -7.02
N ALA A 104 -2.91 2.45 -7.24
CA ALA A 104 -2.00 2.92 -6.19
C ALA A 104 -2.71 3.81 -5.14
N LEU A 105 -3.62 4.68 -5.58
CA LEU A 105 -4.50 5.45 -4.69
C LEU A 105 -5.34 4.53 -3.79
N CYS A 106 -5.90 3.46 -4.35
CA CYS A 106 -6.69 2.50 -3.59
C CYS A 106 -5.84 1.74 -2.55
N LEU A 107 -4.58 1.42 -2.86
CA LEU A 107 -3.63 0.89 -1.87
C LEU A 107 -3.40 1.88 -0.73
N LEU A 108 -3.21 3.17 -1.04
CA LEU A 108 -3.06 4.20 -0.02
C LEU A 108 -4.31 4.31 0.85
N LEU A 109 -5.51 4.23 0.27
CA LEU A 109 -6.76 4.24 1.04
C LEU A 109 -6.86 3.01 1.96
N ALA A 110 -6.48 1.83 1.48
CA ALA A 110 -6.42 0.63 2.33
C ALA A 110 -5.42 0.80 3.50
N LEU A 111 -4.25 1.36 3.23
CA LEU A 111 -3.25 1.72 4.25
C LEU A 111 -3.77 2.79 5.22
N ALA A 112 -4.47 3.80 4.71
CA ALA A 112 -5.06 4.87 5.51
C ALA A 112 -6.09 4.32 6.51
N VAL A 113 -6.91 3.34 6.08
CA VAL A 113 -7.84 2.62 6.96
C VAL A 113 -7.09 1.82 8.03
N LYS A 114 -6.04 1.09 7.65
CA LYS A 114 -5.19 0.32 8.59
C LYS A 114 -4.49 1.20 9.63
N LEU A 115 -4.02 2.38 9.24
CA LEU A 115 -3.39 3.33 10.15
C LEU A 115 -4.42 4.05 11.06
N SER A 116 -5.63 4.28 10.55
CA SER A 116 -6.64 5.07 11.26
C SER A 116 -7.50 4.26 12.23
N ARG A 117 -7.67 2.95 11.99
CA ARG A 117 -8.57 2.08 12.74
C ARG A 117 -7.90 0.74 13.03
N ARG A 118 -8.33 0.07 14.10
CA ARG A 118 -7.92 -1.30 14.43
C ARG A 118 -8.62 -2.27 13.48
N VAL A 119 -8.09 -2.41 12.27
CA VAL A 119 -8.63 -3.28 11.21
C VAL A 119 -8.74 -4.75 11.65
N ASP A 120 -7.92 -5.17 12.60
CA ASP A 120 -7.94 -6.54 13.13
C ASP A 120 -9.02 -6.78 14.19
N ASP A 121 -9.62 -5.74 14.77
CA ASP A 121 -10.67 -5.86 15.79
C ASP A 121 -12.05 -5.40 15.28
N ASP A 122 -12.09 -4.41 14.38
CA ASP A 122 -13.32 -3.81 13.83
C ASP A 122 -13.71 -4.42 12.47
N VAL A 123 -14.88 -5.06 12.43
CA VAL A 123 -15.45 -5.67 11.21
C VAL A 123 -15.68 -4.62 10.12
N ALA A 124 -16.14 -3.42 10.47
CA ALA A 124 -16.40 -2.37 9.48
C ALA A 124 -15.10 -1.88 8.85
N ALA A 125 -14.07 -1.63 9.66
CA ALA A 125 -12.74 -1.25 9.17
C ALA A 125 -12.12 -2.33 8.26
N TYR A 126 -12.27 -3.61 8.61
CA TYR A 126 -11.84 -4.72 7.76
C TYR A 126 -12.55 -4.70 6.41
N ARG A 127 -13.87 -4.50 6.38
CA ARG A 127 -14.66 -4.43 5.13
C ARG A 127 -14.22 -3.28 4.25
N TRP A 128 -13.97 -2.10 4.81
CA TRP A 128 -13.47 -0.94 4.05
C TRP A 128 -12.08 -1.19 3.47
N ALA A 129 -11.14 -1.71 4.26
CA ALA A 129 -9.81 -2.05 3.77
C ALA A 129 -9.88 -3.11 2.64
N THR A 130 -10.72 -4.13 2.80
CA THR A 130 -10.94 -5.15 1.77
C THR A 130 -11.58 -4.56 0.52
N ALA A 131 -12.57 -3.67 0.65
CA ALA A 131 -13.20 -3.03 -0.50
C ALA A 131 -12.20 -2.21 -1.32
N PHE A 132 -11.35 -1.41 -0.67
CA PHE A 132 -10.30 -0.66 -1.37
C PHE A 132 -9.26 -1.57 -2.03
N LEU A 133 -8.85 -2.65 -1.37
CA LEU A 133 -7.91 -3.61 -1.96
C LEU A 133 -8.49 -4.33 -3.16
N VAL A 134 -9.72 -4.82 -3.08
CA VAL A 134 -10.40 -5.51 -4.18
C VAL A 134 -10.66 -4.54 -5.34
N LEU A 135 -11.10 -3.31 -5.05
CA LEU A 135 -11.32 -2.29 -6.07
C LEU A 135 -9.99 -1.91 -6.75
N GLY A 136 -8.95 -1.65 -5.97
CA GLY A 136 -7.62 -1.35 -6.50
C GLY A 136 -7.06 -2.49 -7.35
N ALA A 137 -7.20 -3.73 -6.88
CA ALA A 137 -6.78 -4.92 -7.63
C ALA A 137 -7.57 -5.10 -8.91
N THR A 138 -8.89 -4.86 -8.87
CA THR A 138 -9.74 -4.93 -10.06
C THR A 138 -9.28 -3.90 -11.08
N LEU A 139 -9.07 -2.66 -10.66
CA LEU A 139 -8.56 -1.59 -11.53
C LEU A 139 -7.17 -1.91 -12.10
N TYR A 140 -6.31 -2.56 -11.32
CA TYR A 140 -4.98 -2.94 -11.75
C TYR A 140 -5.00 -4.12 -12.73
N TYR A 141 -5.50 -5.29 -12.32
CA TYR A 141 -5.42 -6.51 -13.12
C TYR A 141 -6.28 -6.46 -14.37
N SER A 142 -7.50 -5.92 -14.30
CA SER A 142 -8.37 -5.87 -15.49
C SER A 142 -7.69 -5.09 -16.61
N VAL A 143 -7.19 -3.90 -16.29
CA VAL A 143 -6.50 -3.05 -17.25
C VAL A 143 -5.14 -3.62 -17.62
N GLN A 144 -4.39 -4.21 -16.71
CA GLN A 144 -3.10 -4.86 -17.03
C GLN A 144 -3.26 -5.96 -18.08
N VAL A 145 -4.27 -6.83 -17.93
CA VAL A 145 -4.53 -7.92 -18.88
C VAL A 145 -4.88 -7.36 -20.26
N PHE A 146 -5.71 -6.32 -20.34
CA PHE A 146 -6.07 -5.74 -21.64
C PHE A 146 -4.96 -4.85 -22.24
N ALA A 147 -4.31 -4.03 -21.43
CA ALA A 147 -3.31 -3.04 -21.87
C ALA A 147 -1.99 -3.68 -22.30
N VAL A 148 -1.61 -4.80 -21.69
CA VAL A 148 -0.30 -5.43 -21.89
C VAL A 148 -0.45 -6.78 -22.58
N GLU A 149 -1.28 -7.68 -22.04
CA GLU A 149 -1.41 -9.04 -22.61
C GLU A 149 -2.21 -9.04 -23.91
N ALA A 150 -3.35 -8.35 -23.97
CA ALA A 150 -4.14 -8.29 -25.20
C ALA A 150 -3.47 -7.46 -26.30
N ALA A 151 -2.68 -6.44 -25.93
CA ALA A 151 -1.88 -5.66 -26.88
C ALA A 151 -0.78 -6.48 -27.56
N SER A 152 -0.33 -7.58 -26.93
CA SER A 152 0.65 -8.51 -27.52
C SER A 152 0.05 -9.39 -28.63
N GLN A 153 -1.28 -9.42 -28.77
CA GLN A 153 -1.99 -10.22 -29.78
C GLN A 153 -2.46 -9.33 -30.94
N SER A 154 -2.09 -9.71 -32.17
CA SER A 154 -2.39 -8.92 -33.37
C SER A 154 -3.89 -8.66 -33.59
N TYR A 155 -4.77 -9.58 -33.21
CA TYR A 155 -6.22 -9.44 -33.39
C TYR A 155 -6.90 -8.56 -32.33
N LEU A 156 -6.29 -8.39 -31.14
CA LEU A 156 -6.82 -7.55 -30.05
C LEU A 156 -6.04 -6.24 -29.86
N ALA A 157 -4.98 -6.02 -30.64
CA ALA A 157 -4.08 -4.88 -30.46
C ALA A 157 -4.83 -3.54 -30.43
N GLY A 158 -5.82 -3.33 -31.30
CA GLY A 158 -6.62 -2.10 -31.32
C GLY A 158 -7.48 -1.89 -30.06
N PHE A 159 -7.96 -2.97 -29.44
CA PHE A 159 -8.69 -2.90 -28.17
C PHE A 159 -7.74 -2.67 -26.98
N GLY A 160 -6.59 -3.35 -26.98
CA GLY A 160 -5.57 -3.21 -25.93
C GLY A 160 -4.99 -1.80 -25.85
N GLN A 161 -4.74 -1.16 -26.99
CA GLN A 161 -4.18 0.20 -27.07
C GLN A 161 -5.00 1.27 -26.33
N ILE A 162 -6.32 1.09 -26.22
CA ILE A 162 -7.21 2.01 -25.47
C ILE A 162 -6.82 2.06 -23.99
N PHE A 163 -6.30 0.95 -23.45
CA PHE A 163 -5.95 0.79 -22.05
C PHE A 163 -4.47 1.00 -21.74
N THR A 164 -3.63 1.16 -22.78
CA THR A 164 -2.19 1.36 -22.66
C THR A 164 -1.83 2.85 -22.56
N SER A 165 -1.00 3.20 -21.58
CA SER A 165 -0.67 4.59 -21.26
C SER A 165 0.08 5.34 -22.38
N ASN A 166 1.02 4.69 -23.08
CA ASN A 166 1.79 5.33 -24.15
C ASN A 166 0.93 5.66 -25.40
N SER A 167 -0.11 4.87 -25.67
CA SER A 167 -1.02 5.08 -26.79
C SER A 167 -2.06 6.17 -26.48
N ASN A 168 -2.37 6.38 -25.19
CA ASN A 168 -3.34 7.35 -24.70
C ASN A 168 -2.74 8.27 -23.62
N ALA A 169 -1.58 8.85 -23.92
CA ALA A 169 -0.77 9.60 -22.94
C ALA A 169 -1.52 10.76 -22.29
N ALA A 170 -2.36 11.50 -23.03
CA ALA A 170 -3.13 12.61 -22.48
C ALA A 170 -4.08 12.16 -21.35
N VAL A 171 -4.85 11.10 -21.59
CA VAL A 171 -5.79 10.54 -20.60
C VAL A 171 -5.02 9.94 -19.42
N ALA A 172 -3.94 9.21 -19.70
CA ALA A 172 -3.09 8.62 -18.67
C ALA A 172 -2.49 9.67 -17.73
N LEU A 173 -2.00 10.80 -18.28
CA LEU A 173 -1.47 11.91 -17.49
C LEU A 173 -2.54 12.59 -16.65
N VAL A 174 -3.75 12.82 -17.19
CA VAL A 174 -4.85 13.41 -16.42
C VAL A 174 -5.20 12.52 -15.22
N ILE A 175 -5.35 11.21 -15.45
CA ILE A 175 -5.63 10.24 -14.38
C ILE A 175 -4.50 10.22 -13.36
N MET A 176 -3.25 10.24 -13.81
CA MET A 176 -2.06 10.27 -12.96
C MET A 176 -2.06 11.51 -12.06
N TRP A 177 -2.27 12.71 -12.61
CA TRP A 177 -2.27 13.96 -11.85
C TRP A 177 -3.41 14.04 -10.85
N ILE A 178 -4.63 13.64 -11.23
CA ILE A 178 -5.78 13.59 -10.32
C ILE A 178 -5.51 12.61 -9.17
N SER A 179 -4.96 11.43 -9.48
CA SER A 179 -4.61 10.43 -8.49
C SER A 179 -3.50 10.92 -7.57
N LEU A 180 -2.47 11.58 -8.12
CA LEU A 180 -1.35 12.13 -7.34
C LEU A 180 -1.81 13.24 -6.39
N ALA A 181 -2.67 14.15 -6.86
CA ALA A 181 -3.27 15.18 -6.03
C ALA A 181 -4.07 14.55 -4.88
N SER A 182 -4.86 13.51 -5.18
CA SER A 182 -5.64 12.78 -4.19
C SER A 182 -4.75 12.05 -3.17
N VAL A 183 -3.63 11.45 -3.63
CA VAL A 183 -2.61 10.85 -2.77
C VAL A 183 -2.03 11.91 -1.81
N ALA A 184 -1.68 13.09 -2.30
CA ALA A 184 -1.14 14.17 -1.48
C ALA A 184 -2.14 14.62 -0.40
N VAL A 185 -3.42 14.74 -0.75
CA VAL A 185 -4.49 15.08 0.20
C VAL A 185 -4.63 14.01 1.30
N ILE A 186 -4.68 12.73 0.92
CA ILE A 186 -4.83 11.62 1.88
C ILE A 186 -3.60 11.49 2.78
N ALA A 187 -2.41 11.57 2.20
CA ALA A 187 -1.14 11.51 2.94
C ALA A 187 -1.01 12.68 3.92
N GLY A 188 -1.35 13.90 3.48
CA GLY A 188 -1.38 15.08 4.34
C GLY A 188 -2.37 14.93 5.50
N TRP A 189 -3.58 14.42 5.24
CA TRP A 189 -4.56 14.13 6.28
C TRP A 189 -4.04 13.10 7.31
N LEU A 190 -3.41 12.01 6.84
CA LEU A 190 -2.80 11.00 7.72
C LEU A 190 -1.69 11.60 8.58
N PHE A 191 -0.84 12.44 8.00
CA PHE A 191 0.26 13.10 8.71
C PHE A 191 -0.25 14.02 9.82
N VAL A 192 -1.23 14.88 9.53
CA VAL A 192 -1.86 15.76 10.54
C VAL A 192 -2.47 14.93 11.67
N ARG A 193 -3.17 13.85 11.35
CA ARG A 193 -3.77 12.97 12.35
C ARG A 193 -2.71 12.27 13.20
N ALA A 194 -1.62 11.82 12.60
CA ALA A 194 -0.49 11.21 13.32
C ALA A 194 0.12 12.21 14.32
N LEU A 195 0.37 13.46 13.90
CA LEU A 195 0.86 14.52 14.80
C LEU A 195 -0.10 14.79 15.96
N GLN A 196 -1.40 14.92 15.69
CA GLN A 196 -2.40 15.11 16.75
C GLN A 196 -2.47 13.93 17.71
N SER A 197 -2.25 12.71 17.24
CA SER A 197 -2.21 11.52 18.11
C SER A 197 -0.96 11.51 19.00
N ALA A 198 0.20 11.89 18.46
CA ALA A 198 1.45 12.01 19.19
C ALA A 198 1.32 13.07 20.29
N ASN A 199 0.79 14.25 19.96
CA ASN A 199 0.59 15.34 20.91
C ASN A 199 -0.34 14.94 22.07
N ARG A 200 -1.44 14.24 21.78
CA ARG A 200 -2.36 13.70 22.82
C ARG A 200 -1.67 12.70 23.75
N SER A 201 -0.83 11.83 23.19
CA SER A 201 -0.08 10.85 24.00
C SER A 201 0.94 11.50 24.92
N MET A 202 1.61 12.56 24.45
CA MET A 202 2.57 13.34 25.23
C MET A 202 1.88 14.13 26.35
N ALA A 203 0.77 14.80 26.04
CA ALA A 203 -0.03 15.52 27.03
C ALA A 203 -0.54 14.60 28.16
N ARG A 204 -0.93 13.36 27.85
CA ARG A 204 -1.35 12.38 28.86
C ARG A 204 -0.21 11.93 29.78
N ARG A 205 1.05 11.92 29.31
CA ARG A 205 2.23 11.58 30.13
C ARG A 205 2.66 12.71 31.06
N LEU A 206 2.37 13.95 30.68
CA LEU A 206 2.71 15.15 31.46
C LEU A 206 1.62 15.54 32.48
N ALA A 207 0.43 14.94 32.39
CA ALA A 207 -0.64 15.18 33.35
C ALA A 207 -0.21 14.65 34.73
N PRO A 208 -0.22 15.49 35.79
CA PRO A 208 0.18 15.06 37.12
C PRO A 208 -0.75 13.94 37.59
N THR A 209 -0.16 12.85 38.07
CA THR A 209 -0.87 11.73 38.69
C THR A 209 -1.57 12.27 39.94
N SER A 210 -2.85 12.63 39.84
CA SER A 210 -3.67 12.95 41.00
C SER A 210 -3.75 11.69 41.85
N SER A 211 -2.93 11.61 42.91
CA SER A 211 -3.09 10.62 43.97
C SER A 211 -4.48 10.83 44.57
N LYS A 212 -5.46 10.00 44.20
CA LYS A 212 -6.69 9.90 44.98
C LYS A 212 -6.27 9.58 46.42
N PRO A 213 -6.70 10.35 47.43
CA PRO A 213 -6.45 9.99 48.81
C PRO A 213 -6.97 8.57 49.03
N GLN A 214 -6.10 7.66 49.47
CA GLN A 214 -6.51 6.37 49.99
C GLN A 214 -7.53 6.66 51.09
N ALA A 215 -8.78 6.24 50.87
CA ALA A 215 -9.79 6.25 51.91
C ALA A 215 -9.23 5.46 53.09
N THR A 216 -8.95 6.17 54.19
CA THR A 216 -8.48 5.59 55.43
C THR A 216 -9.55 4.63 55.89
N ILE A 217 -9.29 3.33 55.81
CA ILE A 217 -10.17 2.31 56.38
C ILE A 217 -10.10 2.51 57.89
N VAL A 218 -11.12 3.14 58.46
CA VAL A 218 -11.28 3.27 59.91
C VAL A 218 -11.64 1.88 60.44
N PRO A 219 -10.81 1.25 61.30
CA PRO A 219 -11.16 -0.02 61.90
C PRO A 219 -12.36 0.19 62.84
N THR A 220 -13.44 -0.54 62.58
CA THR A 220 -14.62 -0.59 63.45
C THR A 220 -14.23 -1.13 64.83
N PRO A 221 -14.65 -0.49 65.94
CA PRO A 221 -14.38 -1.00 67.27
C PRO A 221 -15.15 -2.32 67.48
N VAL A 222 -14.41 -3.33 67.94
CA VAL A 222 -14.97 -4.60 68.39
C VAL A 222 -15.72 -4.34 69.70
N ALA A 223 -17.03 -4.60 69.69
CA ALA A 223 -17.86 -4.52 70.89
C ALA A 223 -17.59 -5.73 71.82
N PRO A 224 -17.60 -5.53 73.15
CA PRO A 224 -17.34 -6.57 74.16
C PRO A 224 -18.46 -7.62 74.27
#